data_AF-A0A1K1QP71-F1
#
_entry.id   AF-A0A1K1QP71-F1
#
_cell.length_a   1.000
_cell.length_b   1.000
_cell.length_c   1.000
_cell.angle_alpha   90.00
_cell.angle_beta   90.00
_cell.angle_gamma   90.00
#
_symmetry.space_group_name_H-M   'P 1'
#
loop_
_entity.id
_entity.type
_entity.pdbx_description
1 polymer ?
#
loop_
_entity_poly.entity_id
_entity_poly.type
_entity_poly.pdbx_seq_one_letter_code
_entity_poly.pdbx_strand_id
1 'polypeptide(L)'
;MTDAFADLGPVLTTHRVDNARRVPNAAWSLTIAALTGALGWWALSGGSDGSRAHARLVGVVLGITLVGLVIGARQVVALVRGGSTEYFEVREHGLVHASRREISGWSWDKVTRITIVTRGIETGLSRQLGSGYRAELRFEGGGRVRFDGLTRDHAGLGRVVLARCPAAERRTGDEWQRERGGLLLALAGLCLAVTAGAVAFLATRGDDAPFDGLAVFATLGALVCFLAAVTCVGLFVRGRLLPR
;
A
#
# COMPACT_ATOMS: atom_id res chain seq x y z
N MET A 1 -8.80 29.12 -21.19
CA MET A 1 -9.36 28.09 -20.29
C MET A 1 -10.22 28.80 -19.29
N THR A 2 -11.54 28.74 -19.47
CA THR A 2 -12.53 29.12 -18.44
C THR A 2 -12.12 28.41 -17.15
N ASP A 3 -11.99 29.15 -16.04
CA ASP A 3 -11.58 28.56 -14.77
C ASP A 3 -12.72 27.64 -14.31
N ALA A 4 -12.64 26.35 -14.67
CA ALA A 4 -13.68 25.35 -14.43
C ALA A 4 -14.00 25.18 -12.93
N PHE A 5 -13.19 25.81 -12.08
CA PHE A 5 -13.28 25.83 -10.63
C PHE A 5 -13.44 27.26 -10.08
N ALA A 6 -13.91 28.21 -10.89
CA ALA A 6 -14.18 29.59 -10.45
C ALA A 6 -15.14 29.62 -9.25
N ASP A 7 -16.13 28.72 -9.23
CA ASP A 7 -17.10 28.59 -8.14
C ASP A 7 -16.46 28.18 -6.80
N LEU A 8 -15.25 27.59 -6.82
CA LEU A 8 -14.50 27.26 -5.62
C LEU A 8 -13.78 28.47 -5.01
N GLY A 9 -13.85 29.64 -5.65
CA GLY A 9 -13.18 30.86 -5.23
C GLY A 9 -11.67 30.89 -5.56
N PRO A 10 -10.97 31.93 -5.07
CA PRO A 10 -9.54 32.11 -5.34
C PRO A 10 -8.70 31.02 -4.69
N VAL A 11 -7.53 30.77 -5.29
CA VAL A 11 -6.51 29.85 -4.75
C VAL A 11 -5.85 30.50 -3.53
N LEU A 12 -5.87 29.78 -2.41
CA LEU A 12 -5.22 30.19 -1.16
C LEU A 12 -3.80 29.63 -1.07
N THR A 13 -3.64 28.32 -1.30
CA THR A 13 -2.34 27.64 -1.24
C THR A 13 -2.26 26.50 -2.26
N THR A 14 -1.04 26.21 -2.72
CA THR A 14 -0.76 25.10 -3.63
C THR A 14 0.27 24.15 -3.03
N HIS A 15 -0.06 22.85 -3.01
CA HIS A 15 0.73 21.78 -2.41
C HIS A 15 1.12 20.77 -3.48
N ARG A 16 2.37 20.83 -3.95
CA ARG A 16 2.89 19.88 -4.95
C ARG A 16 3.23 18.54 -4.32
N VAL A 17 2.99 17.45 -5.05
CA VAL A 17 3.43 16.10 -4.67
C VAL A 17 4.84 15.88 -5.19
N ASP A 18 5.76 15.50 -4.30
CA ASP A 18 7.14 15.18 -4.65
C ASP A 18 7.24 13.79 -5.29
N ASN A 19 6.85 13.72 -6.56
CA ASN A 19 6.93 12.50 -7.36
C ASN A 19 8.37 12.15 -7.76
N ALA A 20 9.31 13.10 -7.66
CA ALA A 20 10.74 12.83 -7.89
C ALA A 20 11.28 11.83 -6.85
N ARG A 21 10.77 11.87 -5.61
CA ARG A 21 11.12 10.88 -4.57
C ARG A 21 10.53 9.49 -4.80
N ARG A 22 9.47 9.34 -5.60
CA ARG A 22 8.88 8.02 -5.91
C ARG A 22 9.77 7.20 -6.85
N VAL A 23 10.46 7.86 -7.78
CA VAL A 23 11.33 7.20 -8.78
C VAL A 23 12.46 6.39 -8.15
N PRO A 24 13.33 6.96 -7.28
CA PRO A 24 14.41 6.19 -6.67
C PRO A 24 13.87 5.09 -5.75
N ASN A 25 12.74 5.33 -5.06
CA ASN A 25 12.10 4.31 -4.22
C ASN A 25 11.59 3.11 -5.05
N ALA A 26 10.97 3.39 -6.20
CA ALA A 26 10.55 2.35 -7.15
C ALA A 26 11.77 1.60 -7.72
N ALA A 27 12.79 2.33 -8.16
CA ALA A 27 14.01 1.74 -8.71
C ALA A 27 14.70 0.83 -7.70
N TRP A 28 14.98 1.30 -6.48
CA TRP A 28 15.63 0.50 -5.44
C TRP A 28 14.84 -0.75 -5.07
N SER A 29 13.53 -0.62 -4.87
CA SER A 29 12.69 -1.78 -4.51
C SER A 29 12.63 -2.83 -5.61
N LEU A 30 12.56 -2.41 -6.88
CA LEU A 30 12.61 -3.31 -8.03
C LEU A 30 13.99 -3.93 -8.24
N THR A 31 15.07 -3.19 -8.01
CA THR A 31 16.44 -3.73 -8.07
C THR A 31 16.65 -4.80 -7.00
N ILE A 32 16.25 -4.52 -5.74
CA ILE A 32 16.32 -5.53 -4.66
C ILE A 32 15.49 -6.76 -5.02
N ALA A 33 14.28 -6.57 -5.54
CA ALA A 33 13.44 -7.66 -6.00
C ALA A 33 14.10 -8.49 -7.12
N ALA A 34 14.67 -7.84 -8.12
CA ALA A 34 15.34 -8.51 -9.23
C ALA A 34 16.56 -9.32 -8.76
N LEU A 35 17.42 -8.73 -7.93
CA LEU A 35 18.62 -9.39 -7.41
C LEU A 35 18.27 -10.58 -6.50
N THR A 36 17.35 -10.39 -5.56
CA THR A 36 16.90 -11.48 -4.69
C THR A 36 16.13 -12.54 -5.46
N GLY A 37 15.34 -12.16 -6.47
CA GLY A 37 14.62 -13.10 -7.32
C GLY A 37 15.57 -13.96 -8.15
N ALA A 38 16.62 -13.36 -8.72
CA ALA A 38 17.66 -14.08 -9.45
C ALA A 38 18.43 -15.04 -8.52
N LEU A 39 18.77 -14.61 -7.30
CA LEU A 39 19.43 -15.46 -6.30
C LEU A 39 18.52 -16.62 -5.88
N GLY A 40 17.24 -16.35 -5.63
CA GLY A 40 16.24 -17.36 -5.28
C GLY A 40 16.05 -18.38 -6.41
N TRP A 41 15.99 -17.91 -7.65
CA TRP A 41 15.94 -18.77 -8.84
C TRP A 41 17.17 -19.66 -8.96
N TRP A 42 18.36 -19.10 -8.83
CA TRP A 42 19.62 -19.86 -8.86
C TRP A 42 19.68 -20.92 -7.77
N ALA A 43 19.26 -20.59 -6.55
CA ALA A 43 19.22 -21.52 -5.42
C ALA A 43 18.18 -22.64 -5.59
N LEU A 44 17.11 -22.40 -6.37
CA LEU A 44 16.14 -23.42 -6.75
C LEU A 44 16.66 -24.31 -7.89
N SER A 45 17.42 -23.75 -8.84
CA SER A 45 17.93 -24.48 -10.00
C SER A 45 19.19 -25.30 -9.72
N GLY A 46 19.96 -24.95 -8.69
CA GLY A 46 21.26 -25.58 -8.36
C GLY A 46 21.20 -26.99 -7.77
N GLY A 47 20.01 -27.57 -7.62
CA GLY A 47 19.80 -28.81 -6.87
C GLY A 47 19.81 -28.55 -5.36
N SER A 48 19.00 -29.28 -4.60
CA SER A 48 18.97 -29.16 -3.14
C SER A 48 19.66 -30.35 -2.51
N ASP A 49 20.57 -30.11 -1.57
CA ASP A 49 21.15 -31.18 -0.74
C ASP A 49 20.16 -31.74 0.30
N GLY A 50 18.86 -31.46 0.16
CA GLY A 50 17.80 -31.82 1.13
C GLY A 50 17.90 -31.07 2.46
N SER A 51 18.86 -30.16 2.62
CA SER A 51 19.11 -29.44 3.86
C SER A 51 17.94 -28.51 4.23
N ARG A 52 17.43 -28.66 5.46
CA ARG A 52 16.44 -27.72 6.05
C ARG A 52 16.95 -26.28 6.11
N ALA A 53 18.26 -26.07 6.20
CA ALA A 53 18.85 -24.74 6.18
C ALA A 53 18.74 -24.09 4.79
N HIS A 54 18.96 -24.86 3.73
CA HIS A 54 18.80 -24.41 2.33
C HIS A 54 17.37 -23.98 2.05
N ALA A 55 16.38 -24.81 2.41
CA ALA A 55 14.97 -24.50 2.21
C ALA A 55 14.53 -23.21 2.94
N ARG A 56 15.03 -22.99 4.17
CA ARG A 56 14.77 -21.75 4.92
C ARG A 56 15.37 -20.52 4.23
N LEU A 57 16.62 -20.63 3.77
CA LEU A 57 17.29 -19.54 3.07
C LEU A 57 16.54 -19.16 1.79
N VAL A 58 16.17 -20.16 0.97
CA VAL A 58 15.39 -19.95 -0.26
C VAL A 58 14.06 -19.25 0.05
N GLY A 59 13.34 -19.70 1.08
CA GLY A 59 12.09 -19.08 1.51
C GLY A 59 12.25 -17.61 1.92
N VAL A 60 13.31 -17.27 2.67
CA VAL A 60 13.62 -15.89 3.06
C VAL A 60 13.91 -15.03 1.83
N VAL A 61 14.73 -15.52 0.90
CA VAL A 61 15.09 -14.80 -0.32
C VAL A 61 13.85 -14.50 -1.17
N LEU A 62 12.98 -15.48 -1.38
CA LEU A 62 11.70 -15.30 -2.11
C LEU A 62 10.76 -14.32 -1.38
N GLY A 63 10.73 -14.37 -0.05
CA GLY A 63 9.95 -13.41 0.75
C GLY A 63 10.41 -11.97 0.54
N ILE A 64 11.73 -11.73 0.53
CA ILE A 64 12.31 -10.40 0.25
C ILE A 64 11.98 -9.97 -1.18
N THR A 65 12.10 -10.87 -2.16
CA THR A 65 11.74 -10.59 -3.56
C THR A 65 10.31 -10.08 -3.68
N LEU A 66 9.36 -10.78 -3.06
CA LEU A 66 7.94 -10.43 -3.14
C LEU A 66 7.64 -9.09 -2.46
N VAL A 67 8.24 -8.82 -1.29
CA VAL A 67 8.11 -7.52 -0.62
C VAL A 67 8.63 -6.39 -1.52
N GLY A 68 9.80 -6.58 -2.13
CA GLY A 68 10.38 -5.63 -3.08
C GLY A 68 9.46 -5.37 -4.28
N LEU A 69 8.91 -6.42 -4.89
CA LEU A 69 7.99 -6.31 -6.02
C LEU A 69 6.72 -5.54 -5.66
N VAL A 70 6.09 -5.84 -4.51
CA VAL A 70 4.87 -5.15 -4.08
C VAL A 70 5.12 -3.66 -3.83
N ILE A 71 6.23 -3.32 -3.18
CA ILE A 71 6.61 -1.91 -2.94
C ILE A 71 6.88 -1.22 -4.28
N GLY A 72 7.68 -1.83 -5.14
CA GLY A 72 8.04 -1.29 -6.46
C GLY A 72 6.82 -1.06 -7.34
N ALA A 73 5.97 -2.09 -7.49
CA ALA A 73 4.73 -1.99 -8.27
C ALA A 73 3.81 -0.87 -7.76
N ARG A 74 3.66 -0.72 -6.44
CA ARG A 74 2.85 0.36 -5.86
C ARG A 74 3.41 1.74 -6.19
N GLN A 75 4.72 1.92 -6.13
CA GLN A 75 5.36 3.20 -6.47
C GLN A 75 5.24 3.50 -7.97
N VAL A 76 5.43 2.50 -8.83
CA VAL A 76 5.24 2.62 -10.29
C VAL A 76 3.80 3.01 -10.61
N VAL A 77 2.81 2.32 -10.04
CA VAL A 77 1.39 2.64 -10.24
C VAL A 77 1.08 4.07 -9.79
N ALA A 78 1.62 4.50 -8.65
CA ALA A 78 1.44 5.87 -8.18
C ALA A 78 2.08 6.89 -9.14
N LEU A 79 3.30 6.62 -9.63
CA LEU A 79 3.99 7.48 -10.59
C LEU A 79 3.23 7.59 -11.93
N VAL A 80 2.70 6.48 -12.43
CA VAL A 80 1.93 6.42 -13.68
C VAL A 80 0.58 7.15 -13.54
N ARG A 81 -0.05 7.09 -12.37
CA ARG A 81 -1.34 7.76 -12.11
C ARG A 81 -1.18 9.26 -11.85
N GLY A 82 -0.23 9.65 -11.00
CA GLY A 82 -0.01 11.05 -10.60
C GLY A 82 0.70 11.89 -11.67
N GLY A 83 1.71 11.32 -12.34
CA GLY A 83 2.62 12.06 -13.23
C GLY A 83 3.60 12.97 -12.46
N SER A 84 4.42 13.75 -13.17
CA SER A 84 5.41 14.65 -12.53
C SER A 84 4.81 15.94 -11.97
N THR A 85 3.59 16.28 -12.35
CA THR A 85 2.94 17.58 -12.08
C THR A 85 1.72 17.44 -11.17
N GLU A 86 1.69 16.43 -10.29
CA GLU A 86 0.57 16.27 -9.37
C GLU A 86 0.61 17.34 -8.28
N TYR A 87 -0.52 18.02 -8.04
CA TYR A 87 -0.65 19.04 -7.01
C TYR A 87 -2.07 19.15 -6.46
N PHE A 88 -2.17 19.75 -5.28
CA PHE A 88 -3.42 20.13 -4.64
C PHE A 88 -3.49 21.64 -4.53
N GLU A 89 -4.62 22.24 -4.91
CA GLU A 89 -4.92 23.64 -4.62
C GLU A 89 -6.00 23.70 -3.55
N VAL A 90 -5.69 24.40 -2.47
CA VAL A 90 -6.71 24.83 -1.51
C VAL A 90 -7.30 26.11 -2.08
N ARG A 91 -8.60 26.09 -2.35
CA ARG A 91 -9.39 27.27 -2.71
C ARG A 91 -10.29 27.67 -1.55
N GLU A 92 -10.83 28.87 -1.61
CA GLU A 92 -11.67 29.43 -0.55
C GLU A 92 -12.84 28.51 -0.18
N HIS A 93 -13.53 27.99 -1.19
CA HIS A 93 -14.73 27.15 -1.05
C HIS A 93 -14.50 25.69 -1.41
N GLY A 94 -13.29 25.28 -1.80
CA GLY A 94 -13.02 23.89 -2.11
C GLY A 94 -11.57 23.47 -2.25
N LEU A 95 -11.38 22.24 -2.71
CA LEU A 95 -10.10 21.62 -3.02
C LEU A 95 -10.07 21.25 -4.49
N VAL A 96 -8.97 21.55 -5.18
CA VAL A 96 -8.67 21.02 -6.51
C VAL A 96 -7.53 20.03 -6.41
N HIS A 97 -7.67 18.88 -7.05
CA HIS A 97 -6.59 17.91 -7.26
C HIS A 97 -6.32 17.84 -8.76
N ALA A 98 -5.10 18.20 -9.14
CA ALA A 98 -4.63 18.05 -10.49
C ALA A 98 -3.63 16.90 -10.56
N SER A 99 -3.89 15.97 -11.45
CA SER A 99 -3.00 14.87 -11.81
C SER A 99 -2.74 14.88 -13.31
N ARG A 100 -1.84 14.01 -13.79
CA ARG A 100 -1.63 13.82 -15.24
C ARG A 100 -2.90 13.38 -15.98
N ARG A 101 -3.80 12.65 -15.31
CA ARG A 101 -4.98 12.05 -15.96
C ARG A 101 -6.20 12.95 -15.93
N GLU A 102 -6.36 13.69 -14.84
CA GLU A 102 -7.59 14.39 -14.53
C GLU A 102 -7.30 15.56 -13.60
N ILE A 103 -8.06 16.63 -13.77
CA ILE A 103 -8.17 17.73 -12.82
C ILE A 103 -9.59 17.71 -12.29
N SER A 104 -9.72 17.56 -10.99
CA SER A 104 -11.02 17.42 -10.32
C SER A 104 -11.08 18.43 -9.18
N GLY A 105 -12.26 19.03 -8.98
CA GLY A 105 -12.50 20.02 -7.93
C GLY A 105 -13.70 19.60 -7.09
N TRP A 106 -13.64 19.87 -5.80
CA TRP A 106 -14.71 19.56 -4.85
C TRP A 106 -14.90 20.71 -3.89
N SER A 107 -16.15 21.04 -3.61
CA SER A 107 -16.49 22.01 -2.57
C SER A 107 -16.35 21.40 -1.17
N TRP A 108 -16.06 22.23 -0.18
CA TRP A 108 -15.89 21.80 1.22
C TRP A 108 -17.18 21.20 1.82
N ASP A 109 -18.36 21.70 1.42
CA ASP A 109 -19.66 21.16 1.87
C ASP A 109 -19.89 19.71 1.43
N LYS A 110 -19.21 19.27 0.36
CA LYS A 110 -19.30 17.90 -0.15
C LYS A 110 -18.42 16.93 0.60
N VAL A 111 -17.55 17.36 1.52
CA VAL A 111 -16.68 16.45 2.28
C VAL A 111 -17.49 15.71 3.35
N THR A 112 -17.68 14.41 3.16
CA THR A 112 -18.47 13.56 4.08
C THR A 112 -17.60 12.89 5.13
N ARG A 113 -16.35 12.56 4.80
CA ARG A 113 -15.43 11.85 5.70
C ARG A 113 -13.99 12.26 5.48
N ILE A 114 -13.28 12.44 6.59
CA ILE A 114 -11.85 12.73 6.66
C ILE A 114 -11.18 11.62 7.44
N THR A 115 -10.23 10.93 6.82
CA THR A 115 -9.39 9.93 7.48
C THR A 115 -7.95 10.42 7.50
N ILE A 116 -7.40 10.71 8.67
CA ILE A 116 -6.00 11.12 8.83
C ILE A 116 -5.27 10.07 9.65
N VAL A 117 -4.20 9.54 9.07
CA VAL A 117 -3.31 8.56 9.68
C VAL A 117 -1.94 9.19 9.83
N THR A 118 -1.54 9.40 11.06
CA THR A 118 -0.20 9.85 11.41
C THR A 118 0.48 8.74 12.20
N ARG A 119 1.64 8.28 11.73
CA ARG A 119 2.45 7.31 12.50
C ARG A 119 3.24 8.06 13.57
N GLY A 120 3.05 7.70 14.84
CA GLY A 120 3.70 8.39 15.97
C GLY A 120 5.23 8.33 15.98
N ILE A 121 5.84 7.35 15.30
CA ILE A 121 7.30 7.26 15.13
C ILE A 121 7.61 7.44 13.64
N GLU A 122 8.10 8.63 13.26
CA GLU A 122 8.71 8.84 11.95
C GLU A 122 10.11 8.22 11.93
N THR A 123 10.31 7.22 11.06
CA THR A 123 11.63 6.72 10.71
C THR A 123 12.13 7.42 9.43
N GLY A 124 13.44 7.44 9.22
CA GLY A 124 14.01 7.96 7.96
C GLY A 124 13.38 7.30 6.72
N LEU A 125 13.12 5.99 6.81
CA LEU A 125 12.45 5.21 5.76
C LEU A 125 10.98 5.60 5.60
N SER A 126 10.22 5.83 6.68
CA SER A 126 8.83 6.27 6.57
C SER A 126 8.72 7.65 5.94
N ARG A 127 9.66 8.56 6.26
CA ARG A 127 9.77 9.88 5.65
C ARG A 127 10.12 9.77 4.17
N GLN A 128 11.10 8.92 3.82
CA GLN A 128 11.52 8.68 2.44
C GLN A 128 10.39 8.15 1.55
N LEU A 129 9.57 7.23 2.09
CA LEU A 129 8.44 6.63 1.38
C LEU A 129 7.15 7.48 1.47
N GLY A 130 7.14 8.58 2.24
CA GLY A 130 5.96 9.38 2.55
C GLY A 130 4.86 8.60 3.27
N SER A 131 5.21 7.52 3.99
CA SER A 131 4.26 6.64 4.68
C SER A 131 4.01 7.04 6.14
N GLY A 132 4.70 8.07 6.64
CA GLY A 132 4.48 8.63 7.98
C GLY A 132 3.16 9.38 8.13
N TYR A 133 2.62 9.86 7.02
CA TYR A 133 1.38 10.62 6.96
C TYR A 133 0.50 10.16 5.79
N ARG A 134 -0.80 10.02 6.03
CA ARG A 134 -1.80 9.81 4.98
C ARG A 134 -3.09 10.52 5.38
N ALA A 135 -3.63 11.32 4.48
CA ALA A 135 -4.98 11.82 4.59
C ALA A 135 -5.82 11.34 3.39
N GLU A 136 -7.05 10.92 3.66
CA GLU A 136 -8.04 10.56 2.67
C GLU A 136 -9.31 11.35 2.92
N LEU A 137 -9.81 12.00 1.88
CA LEU A 137 -11.06 12.72 1.87
C LEU A 137 -12.05 11.95 1.01
N ARG A 138 -13.26 11.77 1.53
CA ARG A 138 -14.38 11.26 0.74
C ARG A 138 -15.41 12.35 0.60
N PHE A 139 -15.98 12.39 -0.60
CA PHE A 139 -16.97 13.37 -0.98
C PHE A 139 -18.32 12.70 -1.16
N GLU A 140 -19.38 13.49 -1.03
CA GLU A 140 -20.71 13.14 -1.51
C GLU A 140 -20.63 12.77 -3.01
N GLY A 141 -21.32 11.70 -3.42
CA GLY A 141 -21.19 11.15 -4.77
C GLY A 141 -20.03 10.15 -4.97
N GLY A 142 -19.30 9.82 -3.90
CA GLY A 142 -18.31 8.72 -3.91
C GLY A 142 -16.91 9.11 -4.39
N GLY A 143 -16.69 10.40 -4.69
CA GLY A 143 -15.37 10.93 -4.97
C GLY A 143 -14.39 10.68 -3.82
N ARG A 144 -13.12 10.44 -4.15
CA ARG A 144 -12.07 10.21 -3.16
C ARG A 144 -10.79 10.91 -3.56
N VAL A 145 -10.25 11.70 -2.63
CA VAL A 145 -8.93 12.31 -2.73
C VAL A 145 -8.02 11.73 -1.67
N ARG A 146 -6.75 11.55 -2.01
CA ARG A 146 -5.74 11.12 -1.05
C ARG A 146 -4.46 11.92 -1.25
N PHE A 147 -3.91 12.39 -0.14
CA PHE A 147 -2.55 12.92 -0.06
C PHE A 147 -1.75 12.20 1.05
N ASP A 148 -0.43 12.18 0.92
CA ASP A 148 0.45 11.48 1.85
C ASP A 148 1.70 12.32 2.16
N GLY A 149 2.66 11.74 2.88
CA GLY A 149 3.87 12.44 3.31
C GLY A 149 4.78 12.92 2.16
N LEU A 150 4.48 12.57 0.90
CA LEU A 150 5.17 13.13 -0.27
C LEU A 150 4.55 14.46 -0.73
N THR A 151 3.37 14.84 -0.25
CA THR A 151 2.80 16.16 -0.51
C THR A 151 3.53 17.21 0.31
N ARG A 152 3.96 18.30 -0.34
CA ARG A 152 4.61 19.43 0.33
C ARG A 152 3.64 20.08 1.32
N ASP A 153 4.10 20.22 2.55
CA ASP A 153 3.27 20.69 3.67
C ASP A 153 1.95 19.89 3.82
N HIS A 154 2.04 18.56 3.72
CA HIS A 154 0.90 17.66 3.94
C HIS A 154 0.23 17.86 5.31
N ALA A 155 0.99 18.19 6.35
CA ALA A 155 0.44 18.46 7.68
C ALA A 155 -0.36 19.76 7.71
N GLY A 156 0.13 20.83 7.07
CA GLY A 156 -0.62 22.08 6.90
C GLY A 156 -1.89 21.88 6.09
N LEU A 157 -1.80 21.18 4.95
CA LEU A 157 -2.96 20.81 4.15
C LEU A 157 -4.01 20.03 4.97
N GLY A 158 -3.57 19.05 5.77
CA GLY A 158 -4.46 18.32 6.68
C GLY A 158 -5.17 19.21 7.70
N ARG A 159 -4.45 20.16 8.30
CA ARG A 159 -5.05 21.13 9.25
C ARG A 159 -6.08 22.02 8.57
N VAL A 160 -5.79 22.51 7.35
CA VAL A 160 -6.72 23.32 6.57
C VAL A 160 -8.00 22.54 6.30
N VAL A 161 -7.89 21.28 5.87
CA VAL A 161 -9.07 20.44 5.60
C VAL A 161 -9.90 20.22 6.86
N LEU A 162 -9.27 19.94 8.00
CA LEU A 162 -9.98 19.78 9.28
C LEU A 162 -10.68 21.08 9.73
N ALA A 163 -10.07 22.23 9.47
CA ALA A 163 -10.64 23.54 9.82
C ALA A 163 -11.82 23.92 8.91
N ARG A 164 -11.74 23.62 7.61
CA ARG A 164 -12.79 23.94 6.63
C ARG A 164 -13.98 22.98 6.66
N CYS A 165 -13.80 21.78 7.21
CA CYS A 165 -14.82 20.73 7.22
C CYS A 165 -15.14 20.24 8.65
N PRO A 166 -15.68 21.11 9.53
CA PRO A 166 -15.97 20.73 10.91
C PRO A 166 -17.05 19.65 11.05
N ALA A 167 -17.98 19.58 10.09
CA ALA A 167 -19.11 18.63 10.10
C ALA A 167 -18.75 17.23 9.55
N ALA A 168 -17.59 17.07 8.90
CA ALA A 168 -17.21 15.80 8.28
C ALA A 168 -16.83 14.73 9.33
N GLU A 169 -17.21 13.48 9.09
CA GLU A 169 -16.86 12.35 9.95
C GLU A 169 -15.34 12.18 10.01
N ARG A 170 -14.76 12.23 11.22
CA ARG A 170 -13.31 12.09 11.42
C ARG A 170 -12.95 10.66 11.81
N ARG A 171 -12.02 10.06 11.07
CA ARG A 171 -11.48 8.73 11.36
C ARG A 171 -9.96 8.77 11.53
N THR A 172 -9.43 7.97 12.45
CA THR A 172 -7.99 7.85 12.70
C THR A 172 -7.30 6.81 11.79
N GLY A 173 -8.06 6.16 10.91
CA GLY A 173 -7.61 5.19 9.90
C GLY A 173 -7.42 3.76 10.37
N ASP A 174 -7.29 3.54 11.68
CA ASP A 174 -7.26 2.19 12.26
C ASP A 174 -8.64 1.51 12.22
N GLU A 175 -9.71 2.28 12.06
CA GLU A 175 -11.08 1.78 12.01
C GLU A 175 -11.34 0.85 10.84
N TRP A 176 -10.75 1.10 9.66
CA TRP A 176 -10.87 0.18 8.53
C TRP A 176 -10.23 -1.18 8.85
N GLN A 177 -9.11 -1.17 9.58
CA GLN A 177 -8.48 -2.42 10.05
C GLN A 177 -9.36 -3.13 11.08
N ARG A 178 -10.17 -2.40 11.87
CA ARG A 178 -11.14 -3.03 12.78
C ARG A 178 -12.34 -3.60 12.03
N GLU A 179 -12.91 -2.86 11.09
CA GLU A 179 -14.07 -3.26 10.31
C GLU A 179 -13.76 -4.45 9.37
N ARG A 180 -12.60 -4.41 8.67
CA ARG A 180 -12.23 -5.43 7.70
C ARG A 180 -11.18 -6.42 8.18
N GLY A 181 -10.53 -6.16 9.31
CA GLY A 181 -9.48 -7.04 9.83
C GLY A 181 -9.99 -8.43 10.16
N GLY A 182 -11.22 -8.57 10.67
CA GLY A 182 -11.82 -9.88 10.90
C GLY A 182 -12.00 -10.68 9.61
N LEU A 183 -12.49 -10.05 8.54
CA LEU A 183 -12.63 -10.69 7.23
C LEU A 183 -11.26 -11.04 6.63
N LEU A 184 -10.28 -10.12 6.72
CA LEU A 184 -8.93 -10.36 6.23
C LEU A 184 -8.23 -11.49 6.99
N LEU A 185 -8.45 -11.60 8.30
CA LEU A 185 -7.98 -12.72 9.12
C LEU A 185 -8.65 -14.03 8.73
N ALA A 186 -9.96 -14.02 8.49
CA ALA A 186 -10.69 -15.21 8.04
C ALA A 186 -10.19 -15.68 6.67
N LEU A 187 -10.02 -14.75 5.72
CA LEU A 187 -9.46 -15.05 4.39
C LEU A 187 -8.02 -15.56 4.48
N ALA A 188 -7.21 -14.96 5.35
CA ALA A 188 -5.86 -15.41 5.64
C ALA A 188 -5.85 -16.85 6.20
N GLY A 189 -6.69 -17.14 7.18
CA GLY A 189 -6.84 -18.48 7.75
C GLY A 189 -7.28 -19.50 6.71
N LEU A 190 -8.23 -19.14 5.84
CA LEU A 190 -8.67 -19.99 4.72
C LEU A 190 -7.51 -20.26 3.74
N CYS A 191 -6.75 -19.22 3.37
CA CYS A 191 -5.58 -19.35 2.48
C CYS A 191 -4.54 -20.30 3.08
N LEU A 192 -4.27 -20.20 4.38
CA LEU A 192 -3.36 -21.09 5.10
C LEU A 192 -3.89 -22.53 5.15
N ALA A 193 -5.19 -22.73 5.38
CA ALA A 193 -5.81 -24.05 5.39
C ALA A 193 -5.74 -24.74 4.01
N VAL A 194 -6.04 -24.00 2.94
CA VAL A 194 -5.92 -24.49 1.55
C VAL A 194 -4.48 -24.87 1.24
N THR A 195 -3.53 -24.02 1.66
CA THR A 195 -2.09 -24.27 1.51
C THR A 195 -1.66 -25.55 2.23
N ALA A 196 -2.05 -25.71 3.50
CA ALA A 196 -1.72 -26.89 4.29
C ALA A 196 -2.34 -28.16 3.68
N GLY A 197 -3.58 -28.07 3.20
CA GLY A 197 -4.25 -29.16 2.49
C GLY A 197 -3.54 -29.56 1.19
N ALA A 198 -3.08 -28.58 0.40
CA ALA A 198 -2.31 -28.84 -0.81
C ALA A 198 -0.95 -29.52 -0.50
N VAL A 199 -0.24 -29.06 0.53
CA VAL A 199 1.02 -29.68 0.97
C VAL A 199 0.79 -31.09 1.48
N ALA A 200 -0.23 -31.32 2.30
CA ALA A 200 -0.58 -32.65 2.80
C ALA A 200 -0.96 -33.60 1.65
N PHE A 201 -1.75 -33.12 0.69
CA PHE A 201 -2.11 -33.89 -0.50
C PHE A 201 -0.88 -34.29 -1.34
N LEU A 202 0.06 -33.35 -1.54
CA LEU A 202 1.31 -33.65 -2.23
C LEU A 202 2.17 -34.66 -1.46
N ALA A 203 2.25 -34.54 -0.12
CA ALA A 203 2.97 -35.47 0.73
C ALA A 203 2.40 -36.89 0.68
N THR A 204 1.07 -37.04 0.50
CA THR A 204 0.44 -38.36 0.36
C THR A 204 0.62 -39.00 -1.02
N ARG A 205 1.08 -38.25 -2.03
CA ARG A 205 1.15 -38.75 -3.41
C ARG A 205 2.42 -39.56 -3.73
N GLY A 206 3.40 -39.59 -2.84
CA GLY A 206 4.66 -40.34 -3.01
C GLY A 206 5.62 -39.74 -4.05
N ASP A 207 6.89 -40.17 -4.01
CA ASP A 207 8.02 -39.62 -4.78
C ASP A 207 7.93 -39.79 -6.31
N ASP A 208 6.92 -40.49 -6.83
CA ASP A 208 6.74 -40.78 -8.26
C ASP A 208 6.05 -39.65 -9.04
N ALA A 209 5.60 -38.58 -8.38
CA ALA A 209 5.05 -37.43 -9.07
C ALA A 209 6.19 -36.64 -9.74
N PRO A 210 6.19 -36.47 -11.08
CA PRO A 210 7.10 -35.54 -11.73
C PRO A 210 6.99 -34.18 -11.04
N PHE A 211 8.11 -33.47 -10.91
CA PHE A 211 8.18 -32.13 -10.34
C PHE A 211 7.46 -31.14 -11.29
N ASP A 212 6.15 -31.31 -11.43
CA ASP A 212 5.28 -30.56 -12.32
C ASP A 212 5.15 -29.15 -11.76
N GLY A 213 5.11 -28.16 -12.64
CA GLY A 213 5.00 -26.74 -12.27
C GLY A 213 3.88 -26.44 -11.26
N LEU A 214 2.90 -27.34 -11.10
CA LEU A 214 1.88 -27.30 -10.07
C LEU A 214 2.44 -27.22 -8.64
N ALA A 215 3.54 -27.92 -8.32
CA ALA A 215 4.18 -27.84 -6.99
C ALA A 215 4.84 -26.48 -6.76
N VAL A 216 5.43 -25.88 -7.80
CA VAL A 216 6.00 -24.52 -7.76
C VAL A 216 4.89 -23.47 -7.64
N PHE A 217 3.79 -23.61 -8.38
CA PHE A 217 2.63 -22.73 -8.24
C PHE A 217 1.97 -22.85 -6.86
N ALA A 218 1.86 -24.06 -6.32
CA ALA A 218 1.34 -24.29 -4.98
C ALA A 218 2.23 -23.65 -3.89
N THR A 219 3.56 -23.76 -4.01
CA THR A 219 4.49 -23.15 -3.05
C THR A 219 4.56 -21.63 -3.17
N LEU A 220 4.49 -21.07 -4.38
CA LEU A 220 4.39 -19.62 -4.57
C LEU A 220 3.05 -19.07 -4.06
N GLY A 221 1.95 -19.77 -4.36
CA GLY A 221 0.62 -19.42 -3.84
C GLY A 221 0.57 -19.48 -2.32
N ALA A 222 1.14 -20.52 -1.74
CA ALA A 222 1.33 -20.69 -0.30
C ALA A 222 2.08 -19.53 0.35
N LEU A 223 3.20 -19.12 -0.27
CA LEU A 223 4.01 -18.01 0.22
C LEU A 223 3.25 -16.68 0.18
N VAL A 224 2.54 -16.41 -0.91
CA VAL A 224 1.69 -15.21 -1.05
C VAL A 224 0.57 -15.23 0.00
N CYS A 225 -0.13 -16.35 0.15
CA CYS A 225 -1.15 -16.57 1.19
C CYS A 225 -0.59 -16.30 2.59
N PHE A 226 0.58 -16.87 2.90
CA PHE A 226 1.23 -16.73 4.20
C PHE A 226 1.64 -15.30 4.50
N LEU A 227 2.25 -14.60 3.54
CA LEU A 227 2.63 -13.20 3.71
C LEU A 227 1.42 -12.28 3.85
N ALA A 228 0.35 -12.54 3.08
CA ALA A 228 -0.93 -11.86 3.25
C ALA A 228 -1.48 -12.11 4.66
N ALA A 229 -1.42 -13.35 5.16
CA ALA A 229 -1.87 -13.71 6.49
C ALA A 229 -1.09 -12.99 7.60
N VAL A 230 0.25 -13.07 7.59
CA VAL A 230 1.12 -12.39 8.55
C VAL A 230 0.89 -10.88 8.52
N THR A 231 0.75 -10.29 7.33
CA THR A 231 0.44 -8.87 7.19
C THR A 231 -0.92 -8.56 7.82
N CYS A 232 -1.96 -9.32 7.52
CA CYS A 232 -3.30 -9.10 8.08
C CYS A 232 -3.32 -9.25 9.59
N VAL A 233 -2.64 -10.26 10.16
CA VAL A 233 -2.47 -10.44 11.60
C VAL A 233 -1.74 -9.25 12.22
N GLY A 234 -0.60 -8.84 11.65
CA GLY A 234 0.18 -7.71 12.15
C GLY A 234 -0.62 -6.40 12.14
N LEU A 235 -1.39 -6.16 11.08
CA LEU A 235 -2.29 -5.00 11.00
C LEU A 235 -3.43 -5.09 12.02
N PHE A 236 -4.03 -6.27 12.22
CA PHE A 236 -5.11 -6.47 13.18
C PHE A 236 -4.65 -6.27 14.63
N VAL A 237 -3.52 -6.89 15.00
CA VAL A 237 -2.93 -6.77 16.35
C VAL A 237 -2.56 -5.31 16.63
N ARG A 238 -1.94 -4.62 15.66
CA ARG A 238 -1.59 -3.20 15.80
C ARG A 238 -2.82 -2.30 16.05
N GLY A 239 -3.92 -2.54 15.35
CA GLY A 239 -5.17 -1.78 15.54
C GLY A 239 -5.89 -2.03 16.88
N ARG A 240 -5.49 -3.08 17.62
CA ARG A 240 -6.03 -3.45 18.94
C ARG A 240 -5.12 -3.07 20.11
N LEU A 241 -3.79 -3.12 19.92
CA LEU A 241 -2.82 -2.91 21.01
C LEU A 241 -2.40 -1.45 21.23
N LEU A 242 -2.60 -0.55 20.27
CA LEU A 242 -2.29 0.86 20.48
C LEU A 242 -3.42 1.53 21.30
N PRO A 243 -3.15 2.01 22.53
CA PRO A 243 -4.12 2.79 23.30
C PRO A 243 -4.43 4.11 22.59
N ARG A 244 -5.64 4.62 22.83
CA ARG A 244 -6.19 5.85 22.22
C ARG A 244 -5.41 7.09 22.63
#